data_AF-A0A0A9ADL1-F1
#
_entry.id   AF-A0A0A9ADL1-F1
#
_cell.length_a   1.000
_cell.length_b   1.000
_cell.length_c   1.000
_cell.angle_alpha   90.00
_cell.angle_beta   90.00
_cell.angle_gamma   90.00
#
_symmetry.space_group_name_H-M   'P 1'
#
loop_
_entity.id
_entity.type
_entity.pdbx_description
1 polymer ?
#
loop_
_entity_poly.entity_id
_entity_poly.type
_entity_poly.pdbx_seq_one_letter_code
_entity_poly.pdbx_strand_id
1 'polypeptide(L)'
;MNDILMRSAIGNRCPMRDQYMEELDKGLKLMAGFNLIDLFPGSRLARTLGSGSLRAAREVHDRIHRIMQVIIQDHASKEANDGDNSEGSGRRDDILDVLLRLQRDGRPDTALTTDVVSGALFDVFAAGSETTATTTIWAMTELVRNPRVMERAQSEVWQVLQGKARVAEADFQGRLPCLQMVIKETLRLHPPVPLLVPRRCAEPTEISGCNIPEGATVC
;
A
#
# COMPACT_ATOMS: atom_id res chain seq x y z
N MET A 1 8.32 5.27 1.90
CA MET A 1 7.48 5.04 3.09
C MET A 1 7.07 6.41 3.62
N ASN A 2 5.78 6.71 3.63
CA ASN A 2 5.28 8.01 4.10
C ASN A 2 5.21 8.06 5.63
N ASP A 3 5.74 9.11 6.26
CA ASP A 3 5.72 9.30 7.72
C ASP A 3 4.29 9.31 8.29
N ILE A 4 3.33 9.79 7.50
CA ILE A 4 1.90 9.82 7.87
C ILE A 4 1.38 8.39 8.06
N LEU A 5 1.70 7.50 7.12
CA LEU A 5 1.25 6.11 7.11
C LEU A 5 1.82 5.33 8.30
N MET A 6 3.10 5.56 8.61
CA MET A 6 3.76 4.95 9.76
C MET A 6 3.08 5.36 11.07
N ARG A 7 2.83 6.66 11.24
CA ARG A 7 2.15 7.17 12.44
C ARG A 7 0.72 6.66 12.56
N SER A 8 -0.01 6.50 11.46
CA SER A 8 -1.38 5.97 11.50
C SER A 8 -1.44 4.46 11.76
N ALA A 9 -0.40 3.72 11.37
CA ALA A 9 -0.41 2.26 11.41
C ALA A 9 0.26 1.67 12.64
N ILE A 10 1.32 2.31 13.15
CA ILE A 10 2.16 1.81 14.26
C ILE A 10 2.50 2.91 15.29
N GLY A 11 1.80 4.04 15.23
CA GLY A 11 1.95 5.14 16.19
C GLY A 11 3.29 5.89 16.17
N ASN A 12 4.28 5.43 15.39
CA ASN A 12 5.64 5.97 15.43
C ASN A 12 6.36 5.89 14.06
N ARG A 13 7.58 6.42 13.97
CA ARG A 13 8.47 6.26 12.82
C ARG A 13 9.18 4.91 12.88
N CYS A 14 9.26 4.23 11.73
CA CYS A 14 10.03 2.99 11.61
C CYS A 14 11.53 3.30 11.42
N PRO A 15 12.42 2.79 12.30
CA PRO A 15 13.87 2.99 12.14
C PRO A 15 14.45 2.22 10.95
N MET A 16 13.77 1.14 10.51
CA MET A 16 14.19 0.30 9.38
C MET A 16 13.58 0.73 8.04
N ARG A 17 13.16 2.00 7.93
CA ARG A 17 12.46 2.54 6.76
C ARG A 17 13.21 2.30 5.45
N ASP A 18 14.51 2.59 5.41
CA ASP A 18 15.27 2.53 4.16
C ASP A 18 15.45 1.09 3.69
N GLN A 19 15.75 0.18 4.61
CA GLN A 19 15.81 -1.26 4.34
C GLN A 19 14.46 -1.80 3.84
N TYR A 20 13.36 -1.38 4.47
CA TYR A 20 12.03 -1.77 4.01
C TYR A 20 11.76 -1.28 2.58
N MET A 21 12.07 -0.02 2.28
CA MET A 21 11.83 0.54 0.94
C MET A 21 12.67 -0.14 -0.13
N GLU A 22 13.92 -0.49 0.18
CA GLU A 22 14.78 -1.25 -0.71
C GLU A 22 14.20 -2.65 -1.02
N GLU A 23 13.73 -3.36 0.00
CA GLU A 23 13.11 -4.67 -0.18
C GLU A 23 11.74 -4.58 -0.88
N LEU A 24 10.96 -3.53 -0.62
CA LEU A 24 9.70 -3.27 -1.32
C LEU A 24 9.93 -3.04 -2.82
N ASP A 25 10.92 -2.22 -3.20
CA ASP A 25 11.28 -1.98 -4.60
C ASP A 25 11.71 -3.28 -5.31
N LYS A 26 12.54 -4.10 -4.65
CA LYS A 26 12.89 -5.44 -5.16
C LYS A 26 11.66 -6.32 -5.34
N GLY A 27 10.75 -6.33 -4.36
CA GLY A 27 9.50 -7.08 -4.40
C GLY A 27 8.60 -6.64 -5.55
N LEU A 28 8.41 -5.33 -5.72
CA LEU A 28 7.60 -4.76 -6.80
C LEU A 28 8.17 -5.09 -8.17
N LYS A 29 9.49 -5.05 -8.36
CA LYS A 29 10.14 -5.44 -9.62
C LYS A 29 9.93 -6.93 -9.95
N LEU A 30 9.96 -7.79 -8.93
CA LEU A 30 9.70 -9.23 -9.11
C LEU A 30 8.23 -9.51 -9.42
N MET A 31 7.30 -8.75 -8.83
CA MET A 31 5.87 -8.87 -9.09
C MET A 31 5.46 -8.28 -10.45
N ALA A 32 6.11 -7.21 -10.90
CA ALA A 32 5.86 -6.59 -12.19
C ALA A 32 6.54 -7.34 -13.37
N GLY A 33 7.52 -8.19 -13.07
CA GLY A 33 8.26 -8.97 -14.07
C GLY A 33 7.47 -10.16 -14.61
N PHE A 34 7.80 -10.57 -15.85
CA PHE A 34 7.26 -11.80 -16.44
C PHE A 34 7.86 -13.03 -15.76
N ASN A 35 7.09 -13.73 -14.93
CA ASN A 35 7.48 -15.02 -14.38
C ASN A 35 7.06 -16.15 -15.34
N LEU A 36 8.04 -16.84 -15.91
CA LEU A 36 7.82 -17.98 -16.81
C LEU A 36 7.01 -19.11 -16.17
N ILE A 37 7.09 -19.22 -14.84
CA ILE A 37 6.36 -20.23 -14.06
C ILE A 37 4.86 -19.90 -14.01
N ASP A 38 4.52 -18.61 -13.94
CA ASP A 38 3.12 -18.15 -13.93
C ASP A 38 2.49 -18.24 -15.33
N LEU A 39 3.29 -18.03 -16.39
CA LEU A 39 2.84 -18.14 -17.78
C LEU A 39 2.75 -19.59 -18.27
N PHE A 40 3.66 -20.47 -17.83
CA PHE A 40 3.76 -21.86 -18.31
C PHE A 40 3.89 -22.87 -17.14
N PRO A 41 2.88 -23.00 -16.27
CA PRO A 41 2.97 -23.80 -15.04
C PRO A 41 3.24 -25.30 -15.29
N GLY A 42 2.82 -25.81 -16.45
CA GLY A 42 3.03 -27.21 -16.87
C GLY A 42 4.43 -27.51 -17.45
N SER A 43 5.23 -26.50 -17.80
CA SER A 43 6.53 -26.70 -18.43
C SER A 43 7.63 -26.92 -17.40
N ARG A 44 8.29 -28.09 -17.46
CA ARG A 44 9.47 -28.39 -16.64
C ARG A 44 10.61 -27.40 -16.90
N LEU A 45 10.78 -26.98 -18.15
CA LEU A 45 11.81 -26.02 -18.57
C LEU A 45 11.53 -24.60 -18.05
N ALA A 46 10.26 -24.17 -18.06
CA ALA A 46 9.87 -22.90 -17.44
C ALA A 46 10.13 -22.89 -15.93
N ARG A 47 9.90 -24.04 -15.26
CA ARG A 47 10.20 -24.21 -13.83
C ARG A 47 11.69 -24.15 -13.52
N THR A 48 12.54 -24.75 -14.36
CA THR A 48 13.99 -24.69 -14.17
C THR A 48 14.57 -23.32 -14.49
N LEU A 49 14.05 -22.63 -15.51
CA LEU A 49 14.52 -21.30 -15.88
C LEU A 49 13.99 -20.20 -14.94
N GLY A 50 12.77 -20.35 -14.43
CA GLY A 50 12.15 -19.42 -13.48
C GLY A 50 12.50 -19.68 -12.01
N SER A 51 13.27 -20.72 -11.68
CA SER A 51 13.59 -21.03 -10.28
C SER A 51 14.38 -19.92 -9.59
N GLY A 52 15.15 -19.13 -10.35
CA GLY A 52 15.87 -17.98 -9.84
C GLY A 52 14.94 -16.87 -9.34
N SER A 53 13.87 -16.55 -10.08
CA SER A 53 12.91 -15.51 -9.65
C SER A 53 12.09 -15.96 -8.45
N LEU A 54 11.69 -17.23 -8.37
CA LEU A 54 11.04 -17.79 -7.17
C LEU A 54 11.92 -17.71 -5.93
N ARG A 55 13.22 -18.03 -6.08
CA ARG A 55 14.16 -17.93 -4.97
C ARG A 55 14.33 -16.48 -4.52
N ALA A 56 14.50 -15.56 -5.46
CA ALA A 56 14.59 -14.13 -5.16
C ALA A 56 13.31 -13.61 -4.47
N ALA A 57 12.13 -14.03 -4.93
CA ALA A 57 10.86 -13.67 -4.32
C ALA A 57 10.73 -14.19 -2.88
N ARG A 58 11.14 -15.45 -2.62
CA ARG A 58 11.19 -15.99 -1.27
C ARG A 58 12.16 -15.22 -0.38
N GLU A 59 13.36 -14.91 -0.87
CA GLU A 59 14.35 -14.16 -0.10
C GLU A 59 13.88 -12.73 0.26
N VAL A 60 13.19 -12.05 -0.67
CA VAL A 60 12.56 -10.74 -0.41
C VAL A 60 11.42 -10.89 0.60
N HIS A 61 10.55 -11.88 0.42
CA HIS A 61 9.46 -12.17 1.36
C HIS A 61 10.00 -12.40 2.79
N ASP A 62 11.03 -13.24 2.96
CA ASP A 62 11.63 -13.53 4.26
C ASP A 62 12.29 -12.29 4.89
N ARG A 63 12.83 -11.36 4.08
CA ARG A 63 13.38 -10.09 4.57
C ARG A 63 12.27 -9.14 5.02
N ILE A 64 11.24 -8.94 4.20
CA ILE A 64 10.09 -8.10 4.55
C ILE A 64 9.39 -8.64 5.78
N HIS A 65 9.12 -9.94 5.84
CA HIS A 65 8.46 -10.58 6.97
C HIS A 65 9.25 -10.38 8.26
N ARG A 66 10.59 -10.53 8.23
CA ARG A 66 11.44 -10.23 9.40
C ARG A 66 11.32 -8.79 9.87
N ILE A 67 11.31 -7.82 8.94
CA ILE A 67 11.13 -6.40 9.28
C ILE A 67 9.76 -6.20 9.97
N MET A 68 8.69 -6.78 9.43
CA MET A 68 7.36 -6.68 10.04
C MET A 68 7.31 -7.30 11.44
N GLN A 69 7.94 -8.47 11.64
CA GLN A 69 8.02 -9.09 12.97
C GLN A 69 8.75 -8.21 13.99
N VAL A 70 9.84 -7.55 13.59
CA VAL A 70 10.55 -6.60 14.46
C VAL A 70 9.65 -5.43 14.84
N ILE A 71 8.88 -4.89 13.90
CA ILE A 71 7.93 -3.79 14.17
C ILE A 71 6.84 -4.24 15.14
N ILE A 72 6.26 -5.43 14.92
CA ILE A 72 5.21 -5.98 15.79
C ILE A 72 5.73 -6.21 17.21
N GLN A 73 6.93 -6.77 17.35
CA GLN A 73 7.57 -7.02 18.65
C GLN A 73 7.92 -5.72 19.39
N ASP A 74 8.51 -4.74 18.69
CA ASP A 74 8.83 -3.43 19.25
C ASP A 74 7.55 -2.73 19.75
N HIS A 75 6.47 -2.80 18.97
CA HIS A 75 5.17 -2.26 19.34
C HIS A 75 4.59 -2.91 20.60
N ALA A 76 4.52 -4.24 20.63
CA ALA A 76 4.02 -5.00 21.78
C ALA A 76 4.86 -4.75 23.06
N SER A 77 6.17 -4.57 22.92
CA SER A 77 7.05 -4.27 24.05
C SER A 77 6.80 -2.88 24.65
N LYS A 78 6.41 -1.91 23.82
CA LYS A 78 6.06 -0.55 24.27
C LYS A 78 4.74 -0.55 25.00
N GLU A 79 3.74 -1.28 24.52
CA GLU A 79 2.46 -1.44 25.22
C GLU A 79 2.63 -2.10 26.60
N ALA A 80 3.49 -3.12 26.70
CA ALA A 80 3.76 -3.78 27.98
C ALA A 80 4.47 -2.87 28.99
N ASN A 81 5.35 -1.97 28.52
CA ASN A 81 6.09 -1.03 29.38
C ASN A 81 5.26 0.21 29.77
N ASP A 82 4.29 0.62 28.95
CA ASP A 82 3.38 1.74 29.23
C ASP A 82 2.19 1.35 30.15
N GLY A 83 2.27 0.18 30.80
CA GLY A 83 1.22 -0.38 31.65
C GLY A 83 0.67 0.58 32.71
N ASP A 84 -0.66 0.66 32.76
CA ASP A 84 -1.52 1.17 33.85
C ASP A 84 -1.67 2.70 34.05
N ASN A 85 -0.96 3.55 33.29
CA ASN A 85 -1.14 5.01 33.39
C ASN A 85 -1.96 5.65 32.25
N SER A 86 -2.54 4.85 31.35
CA SER A 86 -3.12 5.33 30.09
C SER A 86 -4.64 5.19 29.96
N GLU A 87 -5.37 4.79 31.02
CA GLU A 87 -6.86 4.82 31.02
C GLU A 87 -7.45 6.25 30.93
N GLY A 88 -6.62 7.29 30.93
CA GLY A 88 -7.04 8.69 30.81
C GLY A 88 -6.34 9.51 29.71
N SER A 89 -5.45 8.92 28.91
CA SER A 89 -4.81 9.63 27.79
C SER A 89 -5.60 9.33 26.53
N GLY A 90 -6.03 10.36 25.80
CA GLY A 90 -6.70 10.22 24.49
C GLY A 90 -5.78 9.66 23.39
N ARG A 91 -5.00 8.62 23.68
CA ARG A 91 -4.19 7.86 22.74
C ARG A 91 -5.14 7.10 21.84
N ARG A 92 -5.11 7.46 20.55
CA ARG A 92 -5.95 6.88 19.52
C ARG A 92 -5.30 5.57 19.08
N ASP A 93 -6.03 4.47 19.19
CA ASP A 93 -5.61 3.16 18.67
C ASP A 93 -5.10 3.30 17.23
N ASP A 94 -3.92 2.74 16.96
CA ASP A 94 -3.40 2.58 15.61
C ASP A 94 -3.86 1.26 14.98
N ILE A 95 -3.55 1.06 13.69
CA ILE A 95 -3.99 -0.13 12.96
C ILE A 95 -3.42 -1.40 13.60
N LEU A 96 -2.18 -1.36 14.08
CA LEU A 96 -1.53 -2.51 14.71
C LEU A 96 -2.18 -2.84 16.05
N ASP A 97 -2.53 -1.85 16.87
CA ASP A 97 -3.30 -2.03 18.11
C ASP A 97 -4.60 -2.79 17.83
N VAL A 98 -5.34 -2.38 16.79
CA VAL A 98 -6.60 -3.01 16.39
C VAL A 98 -6.38 -4.46 15.93
N LEU A 99 -5.36 -4.72 15.11
CA LEU A 99 -5.04 -6.06 14.62
C LEU A 99 -4.61 -7.01 15.75
N LEU A 100 -3.81 -6.54 16.70
CA LEU A 100 -3.38 -7.31 17.86
C LEU A 100 -4.54 -7.60 18.82
N ARG A 101 -5.44 -6.63 19.03
CA ARG A 101 -6.67 -6.86 19.81
C ARG A 101 -7.56 -7.91 19.14
N LEU A 102 -7.75 -7.84 17.82
CA LEU A 102 -8.51 -8.86 17.07
C LEU A 102 -7.85 -10.24 17.11
N GLN A 103 -6.53 -10.30 17.14
CA GLN A 103 -5.79 -11.55 17.34
C GLN A 103 -6.03 -12.15 18.74
N ARG A 104 -6.06 -11.32 19.78
CA ARG A 104 -6.26 -11.75 21.17
C ARG A 104 -7.70 -12.16 21.47
N ASP A 105 -8.66 -11.37 21.00
CA ASP A 105 -10.08 -11.49 21.34
C ASP A 105 -10.88 -12.28 20.27
N GLY A 106 -10.21 -12.77 19.23
CA GLY A 106 -10.82 -13.48 18.11
C GLY A 106 -11.46 -14.81 18.48
N ARG A 107 -12.56 -15.16 17.79
CA ARG A 107 -13.14 -16.51 17.85
C ARG A 107 -12.20 -17.53 17.19
N PRO A 108 -12.26 -18.83 17.53
CA PRO A 108 -11.40 -19.87 16.94
C PRO A 108 -11.43 -19.87 15.41
N ASP A 109 -12.59 -19.58 14.81
CA ASP A 109 -12.81 -19.59 13.35
C ASP A 109 -12.28 -18.33 12.64
N THR A 110 -11.90 -17.29 13.40
CA THR A 110 -11.40 -16.00 12.88
C THR A 110 -10.08 -15.59 13.54
N ALA A 111 -9.37 -16.53 14.18
CA ALA A 111 -8.14 -16.23 14.91
C ALA A 111 -7.06 -15.76 13.93
N LEU A 112 -6.63 -14.50 14.07
CA LEU A 112 -5.57 -13.95 13.26
C LEU A 112 -4.23 -14.54 13.69
N THR A 113 -3.51 -15.19 12.77
CA THR A 113 -2.12 -15.58 13.04
C THR A 113 -1.21 -14.35 12.96
N THR A 114 -0.05 -14.42 13.61
CA THR A 114 0.96 -13.35 13.52
C THR A 114 1.40 -13.11 12.09
N ASP A 115 1.40 -14.16 11.25
CA ASP A 115 1.71 -14.05 9.83
C ASP A 115 0.66 -13.24 9.07
N VAL A 116 -0.62 -13.41 9.39
CA VAL A 116 -1.72 -12.62 8.80
C VAL A 116 -1.63 -11.16 9.24
N VAL A 117 -1.34 -10.89 10.52
CA VAL A 117 -1.12 -9.51 11.01
C VAL A 117 0.06 -8.86 10.30
N SER A 118 1.18 -9.59 10.19
CA SER A 118 2.38 -9.15 9.46
C SER A 118 2.08 -8.85 7.98
N GLY A 119 1.33 -9.72 7.31
CA GLY A 119 0.89 -9.52 5.93
C GLY A 119 -0.02 -8.30 5.76
N ALA A 120 -1.03 -8.14 6.63
CA ALA A 120 -1.93 -6.99 6.58
C ALA A 120 -1.18 -5.66 6.80
N LEU A 121 -0.22 -5.64 7.71
CA LEU A 121 0.62 -4.47 7.94
C LEU A 121 1.49 -4.14 6.71
N PHE A 122 2.09 -5.16 6.09
CA PHE A 122 2.82 -5.01 4.84
C PHE A 122 1.93 -4.42 3.73
N ASP A 123 0.71 -4.92 3.55
CA ASP A 123 -0.21 -4.44 2.53
C ASP A 123 -0.54 -2.95 2.70
N VAL A 124 -0.83 -2.52 3.93
CA VAL A 124 -1.05 -1.09 4.25
C VAL A 124 0.17 -0.26 3.87
N PHE A 125 1.37 -0.72 4.22
CA PHE A 125 2.64 -0.04 3.95
C PHE A 125 2.98 0.07 2.48
N ALA A 126 2.89 -1.05 1.75
CA ALA A 126 3.16 -1.12 0.33
C ALA A 126 2.16 -0.27 -0.46
N ALA A 127 0.86 -0.52 -0.26
CA ALA A 127 -0.20 0.15 -1.00
C ALA A 127 -0.23 1.67 -0.75
N GLY A 128 -0.09 2.09 0.52
CA GLY A 128 -0.17 3.50 0.88
C GLY A 128 1.07 4.33 0.51
N SER A 129 2.25 3.72 0.44
CA SER A 129 3.50 4.44 0.18
C SER A 129 3.79 4.63 -1.30
N GLU A 130 3.82 3.53 -2.07
CA GLU A 130 4.31 3.58 -3.45
C GLU A 130 3.29 4.29 -4.36
N THR A 131 2.02 3.92 -4.25
CA THR A 131 0.97 4.45 -5.14
C THR A 131 0.79 5.97 -5.00
N THR A 132 0.83 6.48 -3.77
CA THR A 132 0.69 7.92 -3.50
C THR A 132 1.92 8.70 -3.93
N ALA A 133 3.12 8.15 -3.76
CA ALA A 133 4.36 8.73 -4.25
C ALA A 133 4.36 8.81 -5.79
N THR A 134 4.07 7.71 -6.49
CA THR A 134 3.97 7.66 -7.95
C THR A 134 2.95 8.68 -8.47
N THR A 135 1.75 8.73 -7.87
CA THR A 135 0.70 9.70 -8.26
C THR A 135 1.18 11.13 -8.09
N THR A 136 1.84 11.45 -6.97
CA THR A 136 2.33 12.81 -6.68
C THR A 136 3.44 13.22 -7.66
N ILE A 137 4.37 12.31 -7.96
CA ILE A 137 5.45 12.54 -8.93
C ILE A 137 4.86 12.87 -10.31
N TRP A 138 3.90 12.08 -10.78
CA TRP A 138 3.25 12.33 -12.07
C TRP A 138 2.41 13.60 -12.07
N ALA A 139 1.67 13.89 -10.99
CA ALA A 139 0.89 15.12 -10.87
C ALA A 139 1.79 16.35 -10.97
N MET A 140 2.90 16.37 -10.24
CA MET A 140 3.88 17.47 -10.32
C MET A 140 4.53 17.56 -11.70
N THR A 141 4.86 16.42 -12.31
CA THR A 141 5.43 16.37 -13.66
C THR A 141 4.49 16.99 -14.70
N GLU A 142 3.20 16.64 -14.66
CA GLU A 142 2.20 17.19 -15.58
C GLU A 142 1.92 18.67 -15.32
N LEU A 143 1.91 19.12 -14.06
CA LEU A 143 1.76 20.54 -13.72
C LEU A 143 2.93 21.38 -14.25
N VAL A 144 4.17 20.93 -14.05
CA VAL A 144 5.37 21.63 -14.56
C VAL A 144 5.36 21.70 -16.10
N ARG A 145 4.88 20.65 -16.77
CA ARG A 145 4.72 20.61 -18.23
C ARG A 145 3.57 21.50 -18.75
N ASN A 146 2.59 21.83 -17.90
CA ASN A 146 1.42 22.62 -18.26
C ASN A 146 1.30 23.89 -17.38
N PRO A 147 2.15 24.92 -17.57
CA PRO A 147 2.23 26.08 -16.69
C PRO A 147 0.90 26.82 -16.48
N ARG A 148 0.04 26.88 -17.51
CA ARG A 148 -1.30 27.51 -17.42
C ARG A 148 -2.21 26.78 -16.42
N VAL A 149 -2.16 25.45 -16.40
CA VAL A 149 -2.95 24.63 -15.47
C VAL A 149 -2.37 24.76 -14.06
N MET A 150 -1.04 24.78 -13.94
CA MET A 150 -0.35 25.00 -12.67
C MET A 150 -0.72 26.35 -12.04
N GLU A 151 -0.66 27.44 -12.80
CA GLU A 151 -1.06 28.77 -12.35
C GLU A 151 -2.52 28.80 -11.89
N ARG A 152 -3.42 28.15 -12.64
CA ARG A 152 -4.83 28.06 -12.26
C ARG A 152 -5.05 27.27 -10.97
N ALA A 153 -4.39 26.12 -10.81
CA ALA A 153 -4.49 25.29 -9.60
C ALA A 153 -3.92 26.03 -8.37
N GLN A 154 -2.77 26.70 -8.52
CA GLN A 154 -2.19 27.53 -7.45
C GLN A 154 -3.13 28.67 -7.07
N SER A 155 -3.67 29.40 -8.05
CA SER A 155 -4.62 30.50 -7.82
C SER A 155 -5.87 30.04 -7.08
N GLU A 156 -6.42 28.89 -7.45
CA GLU A 156 -7.58 28.30 -6.77
C GLU A 156 -7.28 28.00 -5.29
N VAL A 157 -6.15 27.35 -5.02
CA VAL A 157 -5.71 27.02 -3.65
C VAL A 157 -5.50 28.30 -2.83
N TRP A 158 -4.87 29.32 -3.40
CA TRP A 158 -4.67 30.62 -2.74
C TRP A 158 -6.00 31.31 -2.39
N GLN A 159 -6.97 31.31 -3.30
CA GLN A 159 -8.27 31.92 -3.07
C GLN A 159 -9.08 31.21 -1.99
N VAL A 160 -9.03 29.88 -1.95
CA VAL A 160 -9.79 29.06 -1.00
C VAL A 160 -9.20 29.12 0.40
N LEU A 161 -7.87 29.02 0.50
CA LEU A 161 -7.17 28.94 1.79
C LEU A 161 -6.73 30.29 2.35
N GLN A 162 -6.70 31.35 1.53
CA GLN A 162 -6.39 32.72 1.95
C GLN A 162 -5.09 32.85 2.78
N GLY A 163 -4.07 32.04 2.46
CA GLY A 163 -2.79 32.07 3.16
C GLY A 163 -2.80 31.49 4.57
N LYS A 164 -3.81 30.68 4.92
CA LYS A 164 -3.89 30.00 6.22
C LYS A 164 -2.66 29.12 6.47
N ALA A 165 -1.96 29.37 7.57
CA ALA A 165 -0.72 28.66 7.92
C ALA A 165 -0.93 27.18 8.29
N ARG A 166 -2.12 26.81 8.77
CA ARG A 166 -2.51 25.43 9.09
C ARG A 166 -3.82 25.10 8.40
N VAL A 167 -3.78 24.13 7.52
CA VAL A 167 -4.90 23.72 6.68
C VAL A 167 -5.45 22.40 7.19
N ALA A 168 -6.76 22.35 7.43
CA ALA A 168 -7.52 21.14 7.72
C ALA A 168 -8.37 20.77 6.50
N GLU A 169 -8.77 19.50 6.40
CA GLU A 169 -9.57 19.01 5.26
C GLU A 169 -10.88 19.78 5.07
N ALA A 170 -11.54 20.15 6.18
CA ALA A 170 -12.75 20.95 6.18
C ALA A 170 -12.58 22.35 5.56
N ASP A 171 -11.36 22.89 5.49
CA ASP A 171 -11.11 24.22 4.91
C ASP A 171 -11.33 24.25 3.39
N PHE A 172 -11.13 23.11 2.72
CA PHE A 172 -11.13 23.03 1.27
C PHE A 172 -12.05 21.94 0.69
N GLN A 173 -12.79 21.21 1.54
CA GLN A 173 -13.71 20.17 1.12
C GLN A 173 -14.73 20.70 0.09
N GLY A 174 -14.71 20.11 -1.11
CA GLY A 174 -15.60 20.52 -2.22
C GLY A 174 -15.26 21.87 -2.86
N ARG A 175 -14.18 22.55 -2.45
CA ARG A 175 -13.85 23.92 -2.88
C ARG A 175 -12.65 24.01 -3.83
N LEU A 176 -12.01 22.88 -4.18
CA LEU A 176 -10.84 22.83 -5.07
C LEU A 176 -11.10 22.01 -6.36
N PRO A 177 -12.06 22.42 -7.22
CA PRO A 177 -12.41 21.64 -8.41
C PRO A 177 -11.26 21.53 -9.43
N CYS A 178 -10.43 22.55 -9.61
CA CYS A 178 -9.27 22.49 -10.50
C CYS A 178 -8.26 21.46 -10.00
N LEU A 179 -7.90 21.50 -8.72
CA LEU A 179 -6.97 20.53 -8.14
C LEU A 179 -7.52 19.09 -8.21
N GLN A 180 -8.83 18.91 -7.97
CA GLN A 180 -9.48 17.61 -8.15
C GLN A 180 -9.40 17.11 -9.60
N MET A 181 -9.58 17.98 -10.59
CA MET A 181 -9.40 17.63 -12.00
C MET A 181 -7.96 17.25 -12.32
N VAL A 182 -6.97 17.95 -11.77
CA VAL A 182 -5.54 17.59 -11.93
C VAL A 182 -5.26 16.18 -11.40
N ILE A 183 -5.75 15.85 -10.21
CA ILE A 183 -5.57 14.51 -9.62
C ILE A 183 -6.24 13.44 -10.50
N LYS A 184 -7.51 13.68 -10.90
CA LYS A 184 -8.25 12.74 -11.76
C LYS A 184 -7.56 12.52 -13.11
N GLU A 185 -7.08 13.59 -13.73
CA GLU A 185 -6.41 13.50 -15.04
C GLU A 185 -5.04 12.83 -14.94
N THR A 186 -4.33 13.07 -13.83
CA THR A 186 -3.07 12.36 -13.54
C THR A 186 -3.32 10.86 -13.40
N LEU A 187 -4.34 10.45 -12.65
CA LEU A 187 -4.70 9.03 -12.50
C LEU A 187 -5.19 8.41 -13.82
N ARG A 188 -5.83 9.19 -14.69
CA ARG A 188 -6.26 8.75 -16.04
C ARG A 188 -5.06 8.51 -16.97
N LEU A 189 -4.07 9.39 -16.93
CA LEU A 189 -2.89 9.33 -17.81
C LEU A 189 -1.81 8.38 -17.28
N HIS A 190 -1.57 8.40 -15.97
CA HIS A 190 -0.46 7.73 -15.29
C HIS A 190 -0.96 6.93 -14.08
N PRO A 191 -1.81 5.91 -14.28
CA PRO A 191 -2.29 5.07 -13.18
C PRO A 191 -1.10 4.33 -12.54
N PRO A 192 -0.94 4.36 -11.20
CA PRO A 192 0.16 3.64 -10.52
C PRO A 192 0.17 2.13 -10.76
N VAL A 193 -1.01 1.54 -11.00
CA VAL A 193 -1.19 0.11 -11.26
C VAL A 193 -1.96 -0.06 -12.58
N PRO A 194 -1.30 0.11 -13.76
CA PRO A 194 -1.98 0.18 -15.06
C PRO A 194 -2.68 -1.12 -15.48
N LEU A 195 -2.18 -2.28 -15.00
CA LEU A 195 -2.77 -3.61 -15.26
C LEU A 195 -3.56 -4.16 -14.07
N LEU A 196 -3.85 -3.31 -13.08
CA LEU A 196 -4.48 -3.72 -11.81
C LEU A 196 -3.76 -4.90 -11.14
N VAL A 197 -4.41 -5.51 -10.15
CA VAL A 197 -3.97 -6.78 -9.56
C VAL A 197 -4.69 -7.91 -10.31
N PRO A 198 -3.95 -8.94 -10.79
CA PRO A 198 -4.56 -10.09 -11.44
C PRO A 198 -5.68 -10.71 -10.60
N ARG A 199 -6.81 -10.97 -11.22
CA ARG A 199 -7.96 -11.64 -10.60
C ARG A 199 -7.94 -13.12 -10.94
N ARG A 200 -8.54 -13.94 -10.08
CA ARG A 200 -8.71 -15.37 -10.32
C ARG A 200 -10.19 -15.71 -10.31
N CYS A 201 -10.67 -16.41 -11.33
CA CYS A 201 -12.07 -16.84 -11.40
C CYS A 201 -12.35 -17.87 -10.31
N ALA A 202 -13.28 -17.55 -9.41
CA ALA A 202 -13.66 -18.45 -8.31
C ALA A 202 -14.62 -19.56 -8.78
N GLU A 203 -15.36 -19.31 -9.86
CA GLU A 203 -16.28 -20.25 -10.48
C GLU A 203 -16.31 -20.03 -12.00
N PRO A 204 -16.75 -21.02 -12.80
CA PRO A 204 -16.87 -20.86 -14.25
C PRO A 204 -17.79 -19.68 -14.58
N THR A 205 -17.28 -18.71 -15.35
CA THR A 205 -17.97 -17.43 -15.59
C THR A 205 -17.94 -17.10 -17.08
N GLU A 206 -19.05 -16.58 -17.62
CA GLU A 206 -19.08 -16.06 -18.98
C GLU A 206 -18.80 -14.54 -18.97
N ILE A 207 -17.80 -14.10 -19.75
CA ILE A 207 -17.53 -12.68 -19.97
C ILE A 207 -17.58 -12.40 -21.47
N SER A 208 -18.51 -11.56 -21.91
CA SER A 208 -18.66 -11.14 -23.31
C SER A 208 -18.79 -12.30 -24.31
N GLY A 209 -19.49 -13.38 -23.94
CA GLY A 209 -19.63 -14.58 -24.79
C GLY A 209 -18.49 -15.60 -24.66
N CYS A 210 -17.46 -15.31 -23.86
CA CYS A 210 -16.34 -16.22 -23.60
C CYS A 210 -16.51 -16.94 -22.26
N ASN A 211 -16.52 -18.28 -22.29
CA ASN A 211 -16.54 -19.09 -21.07
C ASN A 211 -15.14 -19.14 -20.45
N ILE A 212 -15.02 -18.60 -19.24
CA ILE A 212 -13.80 -18.60 -18.44
C ILE A 212 -13.90 -19.70 -17.39
N PRO A 213 -12.96 -20.66 -17.36
CA PRO A 213 -13.00 -21.73 -16.38
C PRO A 213 -12.62 -21.24 -14.98
N GLU A 214 -13.06 -21.99 -13.98
CA GLU A 214 -12.60 -21.82 -12.60
C GLU A 214 -11.06 -21.86 -12.53
N GLY A 215 -10.50 -20.99 -11.70
CA GLY A 215 -9.07 -20.92 -11.45
C GLY A 215 -8.28 -20.17 -12.52
N ALA A 216 -8.89 -19.74 -13.62
CA ALA A 216 -8.24 -18.91 -14.63
C ALA A 216 -7.88 -17.52 -14.08
N THR A 217 -6.67 -17.07 -14.42
CA THR A 217 -6.19 -15.71 -14.12
C THR A 217 -6.70 -14.75 -15.18
N VAL A 218 -7.32 -13.65 -14.74
CA VAL A 218 -7.87 -12.58 -15.58
C VAL A 218 -7.23 -11.27 -15.15
N CYS A 219 -6.63 -10.56 -16.10
CA CYS A 219 -6.00 -9.25 -15.89
C CYS A 219 -6.73 -8.19 -16.72
#